data_AF-A0A1F6GXV6-F1
#
_entry.id   AF-A0A1F6GXV6-F1
#
_cell.length_a   1.000
_cell.length_b   1.000
_cell.length_c   1.000
_cell.angle_alpha   90.00
_cell.angle_beta   90.00
_cell.angle_gamma   90.00
#
_symmetry.space_group_name_H-M   'P 1'
#
loop_
_entity.id
_entity.type
_entity.pdbx_description
1 polymer ?
#
loop_
_entity_poly.entity_id
_entity_poly.type
_entity_poly.pdbx_seq_one_letter_code
_entity_poly.pdbx_strand_id
1 'polypeptide(L)'
;MPSINWASCAYNSSNNPDALGAASLSCLPMIFGVIVFWTLVFAGIVALVILIYTGYKFLTSGGDPKSADAARKTFTYGLLGFILIMVSFLIINVIAEVTGVSCIKNFDFQSCLP
;
A
#
# COMPACT_ATOMS: atom_id res chain seq x y z
N MET A 1 10.13 9.10 10.28
CA MET A 1 9.25 8.30 11.13
C MET A 1 7.89 8.98 11.18
N PRO A 2 6.82 8.39 10.63
CA PRO A 2 5.47 8.94 10.82
C PRO A 2 5.05 8.70 12.27
N SER A 3 4.79 9.76 13.03
CA SER A 3 4.23 9.67 14.38
C SER A 3 2.71 9.46 14.28
N ILE A 4 2.22 8.41 14.93
CA ILE A 4 0.79 8.13 14.98
C ILE A 4 0.18 9.07 16.01
N ASN A 5 -0.57 10.08 15.56
CA ASN A 5 -1.36 10.91 16.45
C ASN A 5 -2.80 10.37 16.48
N TRP A 6 -3.06 9.51 17.46
CA TRP A 6 -4.36 8.88 17.71
C TRP A 6 -5.47 9.91 18.01
N ALA A 7 -5.12 11.10 18.49
CA ALA A 7 -6.06 12.16 18.81
C ALA A 7 -6.59 12.87 17.56
N SER A 8 -5.77 13.09 16.53
CA SER A 8 -6.21 13.69 15.25
C SER A 8 -7.21 12.82 14.47
N CYS A 9 -7.32 11.55 14.83
CA CYS A 9 -8.25 10.58 14.27
C CYS A 9 -9.67 10.70 14.85
N ALA A 10 -9.79 11.04 16.14
CA ALA A 10 -11.06 11.26 16.83
C ALA A 10 -11.50 12.73 16.83
N TYR A 11 -10.56 13.67 16.71
CA TYR A 11 -10.81 15.11 16.87
C TYR A 11 -11.56 15.75 15.68
N ASN A 12 -11.49 15.16 14.48
CA ASN A 12 -12.15 15.72 13.30
C ASN A 12 -13.69 15.52 13.31
N SER A 13 -14.23 14.80 14.30
CA SER A 13 -15.68 14.61 14.46
C SER A 13 -16.35 15.62 15.40
N SER A 14 -15.62 16.58 16.01
CA SER A 14 -16.21 17.54 16.95
C SER A 14 -16.52 18.92 16.33
N ASN A 15 -16.06 19.21 15.12
CA ASN A 15 -16.25 20.52 14.48
C ASN A 15 -17.36 20.54 13.42
N ASN A 16 -18.06 19.42 13.21
CA ASN A 16 -19.19 19.35 12.27
C ASN A 16 -20.37 18.58 12.91
N PRO A 17 -21.40 19.27 13.44
CA PRO A 17 -22.51 18.65 14.18
C PRO A 17 -23.50 17.83 13.32
N ASP A 18 -23.25 17.69 12.02
CA ASP A 18 -24.11 17.03 11.04
C ASP A 18 -23.48 15.78 10.40
N ALA A 19 -22.29 15.37 10.85
CA ALA A 19 -21.66 14.13 10.42
C ALA A 19 -22.34 12.91 11.07
N LEU A 20 -23.26 12.29 10.33
CA LEU A 20 -23.71 10.92 10.57
C LEU A 20 -22.50 9.97 10.59
N GLY A 21 -21.93 9.71 11.76
CA GLY A 21 -21.23 8.47 12.12
C GLY A 21 -20.15 7.90 11.18
N ALA A 22 -19.54 8.67 10.28
CA ALA A 22 -18.47 8.20 9.39
C ALA A 22 -17.05 8.34 10.02
N ALA A 23 -16.96 8.24 11.35
CA ALA A 23 -15.76 8.54 12.13
C ALA A 23 -14.59 7.52 12.01
N SER A 24 -14.61 6.60 11.04
CA SER A 24 -13.55 5.59 10.89
C SER A 24 -12.81 5.60 9.56
N LEU A 25 -13.36 6.18 8.48
CA LEU A 25 -12.66 6.19 7.18
C LEU A 25 -11.48 7.18 7.14
N SER A 26 -11.56 8.30 7.87
CA SER A 26 -10.48 9.31 7.95
C SER A 26 -9.20 8.76 8.61
N CYS A 27 -9.33 7.70 9.42
CA CYS A 27 -8.21 7.05 10.08
C CYS A 27 -7.55 5.96 9.25
N LEU A 28 -8.24 5.46 8.23
CA LEU A 28 -7.75 4.41 7.35
C LEU A 28 -6.49 4.84 6.58
N PRO A 29 -6.43 6.01 5.89
CA PRO A 29 -5.22 6.39 5.16
C PRO A 29 -4.00 6.59 6.08
N MET A 30 -4.19 7.08 7.31
CA MET A 30 -3.11 7.23 8.29
C MET A 30 -2.52 5.88 8.73
N ILE A 31 -3.37 4.89 9.04
CA ILE A 31 -2.92 3.55 9.45
C ILE A 31 -2.19 2.85 8.30
N PHE A 32 -2.70 2.97 7.07
CA PHE A 32 -2.10 2.41 5.87
C PHE A 32 -0.72 3.01 5.60
N GLY A 33 -0.56 4.34 5.70
CA GLY A 33 0.74 4.99 5.50
C GLY A 33 1.83 4.50 6.47
N VAL A 34 1.46 4.26 7.73
CA VAL A 34 2.38 3.74 8.75
C VAL A 34 2.72 2.27 8.48
N ILE A 35 1.72 1.42 8.22
CA ILE A 35 1.93 0.00 7.89
C ILE A 35 2.86 -0.14 6.68
N VAL A 36 2.62 0.64 5.61
CA VAL A 36 3.42 0.56 4.38
C VAL A 36 4.84 1.02 4.64
N PHE A 37 5.04 2.09 5.41
CA PHE A 37 6.38 2.56 5.78
C PHE A 37 7.18 1.51 6.57
N TRP A 38 6.57 0.92 7.60
CA TRP A 38 7.21 -0.15 8.38
C TRP A 38 7.49 -1.38 7.52
N THR A 39 6.57 -1.75 6.64
CA THR A 39 6.75 -2.86 5.69
C THR A 39 7.88 -2.58 4.73
N LEU A 40 8.02 -1.36 4.20
CA LEU A 40 9.13 -0.98 3.32
C LEU A 40 10.49 -1.04 4.01
N VAL A 41 10.59 -0.54 5.24
CA VAL A 41 11.83 -0.62 6.03
C VAL A 41 12.20 -2.08 6.29
N PHE A 42 11.24 -2.91 6.71
CA PHE A 42 11.45 -4.32 6.97
C PHE A 42 11.78 -5.10 5.69
N ALA A 43 11.06 -4.82 4.60
CA ALA A 43 11.29 -5.40 3.29
C ALA A 43 12.67 -5.04 2.74
N GLY A 44 13.19 -3.83 2.97
CA GLY A 44 14.54 -3.45 2.58
C GLY A 44 15.62 -4.30 3.25
N ILE A 45 15.49 -4.54 4.56
CA ILE A 45 16.42 -5.39 5.33
C ILE A 45 16.30 -6.84 4.87
N VAL A 46 15.09 -7.37 4.76
CA VAL A 46 14.82 -8.75 4.33
C VAL A 46 15.29 -8.96 2.89
N ALA A 47 15.08 -7.98 2.00
CA ALA A 47 15.54 -8.04 0.63
C ALA A 47 17.06 -8.19 0.56
N LEU A 48 17.85 -7.44 1.33
CA LEU A 48 19.30 -7.60 1.36
C LEU A 48 19.73 -9.02 1.77
N VAL A 49 19.10 -9.59 2.81
CA VAL A 49 19.41 -10.96 3.27
C VAL A 49 19.02 -12.00 2.21
N ILE A 50 17.83 -11.86 1.62
CA ILE A 50 17.36 -12.76 0.57
C ILE A 50 18.23 -12.62 -0.68
N LEU A 51 18.67 -11.42 -1.07
CA LEU A 51 19.52 -11.21 -2.25
C LEU A 51 20.88 -11.90 -2.10
N ILE A 52 21.50 -11.80 -0.92
CA ILE A 52 22.75 -12.51 -0.62
C ILE A 52 22.53 -14.03 -0.65
N TYR A 53 21.48 -14.52 0.01
CA TYR A 53 21.21 -15.95 0.12
C TYR A 53 20.78 -16.57 -1.21
N THR A 54 19.91 -15.88 -1.96
CA THR A 54 19.45 -16.31 -3.30
C THR A 54 20.56 -16.17 -4.32
N GLY A 55 21.36 -15.10 -4.29
CA GLY A 55 22.52 -14.94 -5.17
C GLY A 55 23.54 -16.04 -4.97
N TYR A 56 23.87 -16.36 -3.70
CA TYR A 56 24.74 -17.49 -3.39
C TYR A 56 24.12 -18.80 -3.90
N LYS A 57 22.88 -19.10 -3.51
CA LYS A 57 22.18 -20.32 -3.92
C LYS A 57 22.04 -20.43 -5.45
N PHE A 58 21.84 -19.33 -6.18
CA PHE A 58 21.71 -19.32 -7.63
C PHE A 58 23.04 -19.63 -8.31
N LEU A 59 24.14 -19.05 -7.80
CA LEU A 59 25.50 -19.32 -8.29
C LEU A 59 25.93 -20.76 -7.96
N THR A 60 25.58 -21.29 -6.79
CA THR A 60 25.92 -22.68 -6.41
C THR A 60 24.96 -23.74 -7.00
N SER A 61 23.80 -23.35 -7.53
CA SER A 61 22.79 -24.31 -8.03
C SER A 61 23.14 -24.93 -9.38
N GLY A 62 24.17 -24.45 -10.09
CA GLY A 62 24.88 -25.19 -11.16
C GLY A 62 24.08 -25.92 -12.25
N GLY A 63 22.77 -25.66 -12.43
CA GLY A 63 21.89 -26.42 -13.35
C GLY A 63 20.62 -27.01 -12.75
N ASP A 64 20.33 -26.84 -11.45
CA ASP A 64 19.10 -27.38 -10.84
C ASP A 64 17.86 -26.55 -11.23
N PRO A 65 16.92 -27.07 -12.05
CA PRO A 65 15.80 -26.33 -12.59
C PRO A 65 14.83 -25.83 -11.50
N LYS A 66 14.83 -26.51 -10.35
CA LYS A 66 13.93 -26.18 -9.23
C LYS A 66 14.22 -24.80 -8.62
N SER A 67 15.49 -24.39 -8.57
CA SER A 67 15.90 -23.06 -8.11
C SER A 67 15.48 -21.96 -9.09
N ALA A 68 15.63 -22.24 -10.39
CA ALA A 68 15.28 -21.33 -11.46
C ALA A 68 13.76 -21.12 -11.58
N ASP A 69 12.97 -22.19 -11.46
CA ASP A 69 11.51 -22.12 -11.45
C ASP A 69 10.97 -21.37 -10.23
N ALA A 70 11.57 -21.57 -9.06
CA ALA A 70 11.21 -20.81 -7.86
C ALA A 70 11.48 -19.31 -8.04
N ALA A 71 12.63 -18.94 -8.63
CA ALA A 71 12.94 -17.54 -8.92
C ALA A 71 11.93 -16.92 -9.89
N ARG A 72 11.54 -17.62 -10.96
CA ARG A 72 10.53 -17.15 -11.92
C ARG A 72 9.15 -16.94 -11.27
N LYS A 73 8.73 -17.86 -10.39
CA LYS A 73 7.47 -17.72 -9.65
C LYS A 73 7.51 -16.50 -8.73
N THR A 74 8.59 -16.33 -7.94
CA THR A 74 8.77 -15.15 -7.08
C THR A 74 8.73 -13.86 -7.89
N PHE A 75 9.39 -13.82 -9.05
CA PHE A 75 9.37 -12.66 -9.94
C PHE A 75 7.96 -12.35 -10.46
N THR A 76 7.22 -13.38 -10.86
CA THR A 76 5.85 -13.25 -11.35
C THR A 76 4.92 -12.72 -10.26
N TYR A 77 5.00 -13.25 -9.04
CA TYR A 77 4.18 -12.78 -7.91
C TYR A 77 4.50 -11.33 -7.53
N GLY A 78 5.79 -10.95 -7.51
CA GLY A 78 6.19 -9.56 -7.26
C GLY A 78 5.68 -8.60 -8.33
N LEU A 79 5.79 -8.99 -9.60
CA LEU A 79 5.27 -8.19 -10.72
C LEU A 79 3.74 -8.07 -10.68
N LEU A 80 3.04 -9.15 -10.31
CA LEU A 80 1.59 -9.15 -10.18
C LEU A 80 1.11 -8.15 -9.12
N GLY A 81 1.78 -8.11 -7.96
CA GLY A 81 1.48 -7.15 -6.89
C GLY A 81 1.74 -5.70 -7.30
N PHE A 82 2.84 -5.44 -8.02
CA PHE A 82 3.14 -4.11 -8.54
C PHE A 82 2.10 -3.63 -9.55
N ILE A 83 1.72 -4.51 -10.49
CA ILE A 83 0.67 -4.23 -11.48
C ILE A 83 -0.66 -3.97 -10.78
N LEU A 84 -1.02 -4.75 -9.76
CA LEU A 84 -2.26 -4.57 -9.00
C LEU A 84 -2.36 -3.16 -8.39
N ILE A 85 -1.27 -2.67 -7.79
CA ILE A 85 -1.22 -1.33 -7.19
C ILE A 85 -1.39 -0.25 -8.27
N MET A 86 -0.68 -0.39 -9.39
CA MET A 86 -0.81 0.53 -10.53
C MET A 86 -2.24 0.57 -11.09
N VAL A 87 -2.85 -0.60 -11.27
CA VAL A 87 -4.24 -0.72 -11.75
C VAL A 87 -5.23 -0.11 -10.75
N SER A 88 -5.00 -0.28 -9.45
CA SER A 88 -5.84 0.33 -8.41
C SER A 88 -5.91 1.86 -8.55
N PHE A 89 -4.75 2.53 -8.68
CA PHE A 89 -4.70 3.98 -8.88
C PHE A 89 -5.36 4.42 -10.19
N LEU A 90 -5.18 3.65 -11.27
CA LEU A 90 -5.79 3.93 -12.55
C LEU A 90 -7.32 3.85 -12.48
N ILE A 91 -7.86 2.81 -11.82
CA ILE A 91 -9.31 2.65 -11.62
C ILE A 91 -9.89 3.83 -10.84
N ILE A 92 -9.25 4.26 -9.74
CA ILE A 92 -9.72 5.39 -8.92
C ILE A 92 -9.74 6.69 -9.74
N ASN A 93 -8.71 6.92 -10.56
CA ASN A 93 -8.65 8.09 -11.44
C ASN A 93 -9.76 8.08 -12.49
N VAL A 94 -10.01 6.94 -13.13
CA VAL A 94 -11.09 6.79 -14.11
C VAL A 94 -12.46 7.03 -13.46
N ILE A 95 -12.70 6.47 -12.27
CA ILE A 95 -13.95 6.68 -11.54
C ILE A 95 -14.11 8.17 -11.17
N ALA A 96 -13.06 8.83 -10.69
CA ALA A 96 -13.09 10.25 -10.34
C ALA A 96 -13.36 11.15 -11.56
N GLU A 97 -12.85 10.79 -12.73
CA GLU A 97 -13.05 11.53 -13.98
C GLU A 97 -14.46 11.33 -14.53
N VAL A 98 -14.98 10.10 -14.49
CA VAL A 98 -16.36 9.78 -14.94
C VAL A 98 -17.42 10.36 -14.01
N THR A 99 -17.18 10.39 -12.69
CA THR A 99 -18.15 10.90 -11.72
C THR A 99 -18.00 12.41 -11.44
N GLY A 100 -16.90 13.03 -11.88
CA GLY A 100 -16.58 14.44 -11.60
C GLY A 100 -16.16 14.72 -10.15
N VAL A 101 -16.06 13.68 -9.31
CA VAL A 101 -15.80 13.79 -7.87
C VAL A 101 -14.32 13.54 -7.60
N SER A 102 -13.50 14.60 -7.67
CA SER A 102 -12.04 14.51 -7.56
C SER A 102 -11.52 14.16 -6.15
N CYS A 103 -12.34 14.33 -5.12
CA CYS A 103 -11.99 14.07 -3.71
C CYS A 103 -11.80 12.57 -3.38
N ILE A 104 -12.27 11.66 -4.25
CA ILE A 104 -12.00 10.21 -4.14
C ILE A 104 -10.52 9.85 -4.38
N LYS A 105 -9.76 10.68 -5.10
CA LYS A 105 -8.34 10.40 -5.42
C LYS A 105 -7.45 10.27 -4.20
N ASN A 106 -7.80 10.94 -3.10
CA ASN A 106 -7.07 10.89 -1.83
C ASN A 106 -7.80 10.09 -0.75
N PHE A 107 -8.86 9.34 -1.11
CA PHE A 107 -9.75 8.64 -0.17
C PHE A 107 -10.25 9.54 0.98
N ASP A 108 -10.31 10.84 0.75
CA ASP A 108 -10.78 11.84 1.70
C ASP A 108 -12.24 12.18 1.37
N PHE A 109 -13.13 11.30 1.82
CA PHE A 109 -14.57 11.44 1.57
C PHE A 109 -15.20 12.64 2.30
N GLN A 110 -14.47 13.27 3.22
CA GLN A 110 -14.92 14.42 4.00
C GLN A 110 -14.96 15.71 3.16
N SER A 111 -14.12 15.82 2.12
CA SER A 111 -14.13 16.95 1.19
C SER A 111 -15.14 16.79 0.04
N CYS A 112 -15.90 15.68 -0.01
CA CYS A 112 -16.99 15.44 -0.94
C CYS A 112 -18.39 15.71 -0.34
N LEU A 113 -18.51 15.96 0.97
CA LEU A 113 -19.74 16.44 1.59
C LEU A 113 -19.66 17.99 1.69
N PRO A 114 -20.76 18.72 1.42
CA PRO A 114 -20.86 20.13 1.79
C PRO A 114 -20.76 20.35 3.30
#